data_AF-A0A7Z9BZP3-F1
#
_entry.id   AF-A0A7Z9BZP3-F1
#
_cell.length_a   1.000
_cell.length_b   1.000
_cell.length_c   1.000
_cell.angle_alpha   90.00
_cell.angle_beta   90.00
_cell.angle_gamma   90.00
#
_symmetry.space_group_name_H-M   'P 1'
#
loop_
_entity.id
_entity.type
_entity.pdbx_description
1 polymer ?
#
loop_
_entity_poly.entity_id
_entity_poly.type
_entity_poly.pdbx_seq_one_letter_code
_entity_poly.pdbx_strand_id
1 'polypeptide(L)'
;MAICLQEQIVGYFDSESLVQRLRQEKKEVLEQVREQGFNFGIKSASSLSYPEFHRIECLSVAGVNTDSEAFAEMWELLDSRHYQKEMRLDKGAVSNLLPCDDDNKAAFVNSWMAGVLLVWNQIKNQVDEEAIQ
;
A
#
# COMPACT_ATOMS: atom_id res chain seq x y z
N MET A 1 50.28 -38.50 -17.74
CA MET A 1 49.03 -38.17 -17.01
C MET A 1 49.36 -37.17 -15.92
N ALA A 2 48.89 -35.94 -16.08
CA ALA A 2 48.81 -34.94 -15.02
C ALA A 2 47.67 -34.00 -15.43
N ILE A 3 46.45 -34.32 -14.96
CA ILE A 3 45.32 -33.41 -15.06
C ILE A 3 45.48 -32.47 -13.87
N CYS A 4 46.12 -31.32 -14.10
CA CYS A 4 46.17 -30.27 -13.11
C CYS A 4 44.74 -29.77 -12.90
N LEU A 5 44.30 -29.98 -11.65
CA LEU A 5 43.11 -29.47 -11.01
C LEU A 5 42.65 -28.14 -11.64
N GLN A 6 41.55 -28.25 -12.35
CA GLN A 6 40.67 -27.15 -12.72
C GLN A 6 40.38 -26.39 -11.42
N GLU A 7 41.01 -25.23 -11.28
CA GLU A 7 40.73 -24.30 -10.20
C GLU A 7 39.22 -24.09 -10.20
N GLN A 8 38.57 -24.64 -9.18
CA GLN A 8 37.21 -24.33 -8.86
C GLN A 8 37.17 -22.83 -8.61
N ILE A 9 36.77 -22.08 -9.62
CA ILE A 9 36.13 -20.79 -9.44
C ILE A 9 34.81 -21.12 -8.72
N VAL A 10 34.92 -21.38 -7.42
CA VAL A 10 33.80 -21.26 -6.50
C VAL A 10 33.51 -19.78 -6.53
N GLY A 11 32.62 -19.40 -7.45
CA GLY A 11 32.00 -18.09 -7.43
C GLY A 11 31.39 -17.96 -6.05
N TYR A 12 32.07 -17.20 -5.18
CA TYR A 12 31.51 -16.72 -3.94
C TYR A 12 30.33 -15.88 -4.38
N PHE A 13 29.16 -16.49 -4.46
CA PHE A 13 27.91 -15.77 -4.60
C PHE A 13 27.93 -14.83 -3.41
N ASP A 14 28.14 -13.54 -3.66
CA ASP A 14 28.18 -12.51 -2.65
C ASP A 14 26.77 -12.40 -2.06
N SER A 15 26.48 -13.32 -1.16
CA SER A 15 25.18 -13.52 -0.55
C SER A 15 24.79 -12.28 0.24
N GLU A 16 25.76 -11.54 0.76
CA GLU A 16 25.52 -10.30 1.47
C GLU A 16 25.08 -9.20 0.51
N SER A 17 25.77 -9.02 -0.62
CA SER A 17 25.35 -8.08 -1.67
C SER A 17 23.98 -8.44 -2.26
N LEU A 18 23.69 -9.73 -2.49
CA LEU A 18 22.38 -10.17 -2.94
C LEU A 18 21.28 -9.84 -1.91
N VAL A 19 21.52 -10.12 -0.63
CA VAL A 19 20.56 -9.81 0.45
C VAL A 19 20.35 -8.31 0.58
N GLN A 20 21.41 -7.49 0.48
CA GLN A 20 21.29 -6.04 0.53
C GLN A 20 20.48 -5.49 -0.64
N ARG A 21 20.74 -5.96 -1.86
CA ARG A 21 19.96 -5.57 -3.05
C ARG A 21 18.49 -5.95 -2.91
N LEU A 22 18.18 -7.18 -2.50
CA LEU A 22 16.79 -7.62 -2.31
C LEU A 22 16.06 -6.83 -1.21
N ARG A 23 16.77 -6.43 -0.14
CA ARG A 23 16.21 -5.55 0.89
C ARG A 23 15.90 -4.16 0.34
N GLN A 24 16.80 -3.62 -0.48
CA GLN A 24 16.60 -2.33 -1.12
C GLN A 24 15.42 -2.37 -2.09
N GLU A 25 15.35 -3.40 -2.94
CA GLU A 25 14.22 -3.62 -3.85
C GLU A 25 12.89 -3.79 -3.09
N LYS A 26 12.85 -4.56 -1.99
CA LYS A 26 11.64 -4.68 -1.15
C LYS A 26 11.22 -3.31 -0.60
N LYS A 27 12.17 -2.49 -0.15
CA LYS A 27 11.87 -1.15 0.38
C LYS A 27 11.28 -0.23 -0.70
N GLU A 28 11.84 -0.25 -1.90
CA GLU A 28 11.35 0.53 -3.03
C GLU A 28 9.95 0.11 -3.45
N VAL A 29 9.69 -1.20 -3.50
CA VAL A 29 8.34 -1.73 -3.78
C VAL A 29 7.34 -1.28 -2.72
N LEU A 30 7.68 -1.39 -1.43
CA LEU A 30 6.80 -0.94 -0.35
C LEU A 30 6.47 0.56 -0.45
N GLU A 31 7.42 1.38 -0.88
CA GLU A 31 7.17 2.82 -1.06
C GLU A 31 6.23 3.09 -2.23
N GLN A 32 6.42 2.40 -3.35
CA GLN A 32 5.49 2.47 -4.49
C GLN A 32 4.09 2.00 -4.12
N VAL A 33 3.98 0.95 -3.30
CA VAL A 33 2.70 0.45 -2.77
C VAL A 33 2.00 1.54 -1.94
N ARG A 34 2.73 2.21 -1.05
CA ARG A 34 2.17 3.31 -0.25
C ARG A 34 1.71 4.47 -1.12
N GLU A 35 2.55 4.91 -2.05
CA GLU A 35 2.21 6.00 -2.97
C GLU A 35 0.95 5.67 -3.79
N GLN A 36 0.86 4.44 -4.30
CA GLN A 36 -0.33 4.00 -5.03
C GLN A 36 -1.56 3.96 -4.14
N GLY A 37 -1.46 3.43 -2.92
CA GLY A 37 -2.54 3.42 -1.94
C GLY A 37 -3.06 4.83 -1.67
N PHE A 38 -2.15 5.75 -1.36
CA PHE A 38 -2.48 7.15 -1.07
C PHE A 38 -3.19 7.85 -2.24
N ASN A 39 -2.60 7.78 -3.43
CA ASN A 39 -3.18 8.38 -4.64
C ASN A 39 -4.54 7.77 -4.97
N PHE A 40 -4.69 6.47 -4.76
CA PHE A 40 -5.96 5.78 -4.93
C PHE A 40 -7.00 6.25 -3.90
N GLY A 41 -6.60 6.47 -2.64
CA GLY A 41 -7.45 7.03 -1.58
C GLY A 41 -8.06 8.36 -1.97
N ILE A 42 -7.21 9.30 -2.41
CA ILE A 42 -7.66 10.63 -2.89
C ILE A 42 -8.69 10.49 -4.02
N LYS A 43 -8.42 9.64 -5.01
CA LYS A 43 -9.30 9.46 -6.18
C LYS A 43 -10.64 8.82 -5.82
N SER A 44 -10.62 7.85 -4.89
CA SER A 44 -11.82 7.12 -4.46
C SER A 44 -12.69 7.90 -3.48
N ALA A 45 -12.17 8.93 -2.81
CA ALA A 45 -12.86 9.65 -1.74
C ALA A 45 -14.22 10.20 -2.18
N SER A 46 -14.34 10.72 -3.41
CA SER A 46 -15.60 11.28 -3.93
C SER A 46 -16.72 10.24 -4.10
N SER A 47 -16.38 8.95 -4.11
CA SER A 47 -17.33 7.84 -4.22
C SER A 47 -17.74 7.23 -2.88
N LEU A 48 -17.13 7.67 -1.78
CA LEU A 48 -17.44 7.19 -0.44
C LEU A 48 -18.65 7.93 0.14
N SER A 49 -19.49 7.17 0.83
CA SER A 49 -20.59 7.68 1.63
C SER A 49 -20.10 8.21 2.98
N TYR A 50 -20.90 9.06 3.63
CA TYR A 50 -20.58 9.59 4.96
C TYR A 50 -20.29 8.50 6.02
N PRO A 51 -21.08 7.40 6.13
CA PRO A 51 -20.74 6.31 7.05
C PRO A 51 -19.38 5.66 6.77
N GLU A 52 -18.98 5.53 5.51
CA GLU A 52 -17.67 5.00 5.11
C GLU A 52 -16.54 5.96 5.54
N PHE A 53 -16.70 7.27 5.33
CA PHE A 53 -15.76 8.29 5.82
C PHE A 53 -15.60 8.25 7.33
N HIS A 54 -16.72 8.28 8.06
CA HIS A 54 -16.72 8.25 9.52
C HIS A 54 -16.04 6.98 10.07
N ARG A 55 -16.30 5.83 9.44
CA ARG A 55 -15.66 4.56 9.80
C ARG A 55 -14.14 4.62 9.63
N ILE A 56 -13.66 5.14 8.49
CA ILE A 56 -12.23 5.29 8.21
C ILE A 56 -11.57 6.25 9.21
N GLU A 57 -12.24 7.35 9.55
CA GLU A 57 -11.79 8.31 10.56
C GLU A 57 -11.67 7.66 11.95
N CYS A 58 -12.67 6.91 12.40
CA CYS A 58 -12.60 6.19 13.68
C CYS A 58 -11.43 5.20 13.72
N LEU A 59 -11.21 4.45 12.64
CA LEU A 59 -10.10 3.49 12.55
C LEU A 59 -8.74 4.19 12.63
N SER A 60 -8.59 5.35 11.98
CA SER A 60 -7.35 6.13 12.03
C SER A 60 -7.10 6.77 13.40
N VAL A 61 -8.13 7.29 14.07
CA VAL A 61 -8.00 7.96 15.38
C VAL A 61 -7.67 6.97 16.48
N ALA A 62 -8.20 5.76 16.40
CA ALA A 62 -7.97 4.74 17.41
C ALA A 62 -6.51 4.25 17.47
N GLY A 63 -5.63 4.69 16.55
CA GLY A 63 -4.25 4.22 16.46
C GLY A 63 -4.16 2.70 16.29
N VAL A 64 -5.28 2.08 15.90
CA VAL A 64 -5.39 0.66 15.67
C VAL A 64 -4.52 0.42 14.45
N ASN A 65 -3.33 -0.16 14.66
CA ASN A 65 -2.74 -1.01 13.65
C ASN A 65 -3.88 -1.90 13.20
N THR A 66 -4.40 -1.62 12.00
CA THR A 66 -5.65 -2.15 11.46
C THR A 66 -5.70 -3.63 11.82
N ASP A 67 -6.48 -3.96 12.86
CA ASP A 67 -6.50 -5.32 13.37
C ASP A 67 -6.90 -6.23 12.21
N SER A 68 -6.42 -7.48 12.19
CA SER A 68 -6.55 -8.35 11.01
C SER A 68 -7.98 -8.42 10.45
N GLU A 69 -8.99 -8.27 11.30
CA GLU A 69 -10.41 -8.21 10.93
C GLU A 69 -10.81 -6.86 10.30
N ALA A 70 -10.46 -5.73 10.91
CA ALA A 70 -10.70 -4.40 10.35
C ALA A 70 -9.97 -4.20 9.01
N PHE A 71 -8.77 -4.77 8.88
CA PHE A 71 -8.02 -4.82 7.65
C PHE A 71 -8.75 -5.66 6.57
N ALA A 72 -9.22 -6.87 6.93
CA ALA A 72 -9.92 -7.75 6.01
C ALA A 72 -11.19 -7.09 5.47
N GLU A 73 -11.98 -6.45 6.32
CA GLU A 73 -13.20 -5.74 5.91
C GLU A 73 -12.91 -4.55 4.97
N MET A 74 -11.80 -3.83 5.19
CA MET A 74 -11.38 -2.75 4.28
C MET A 74 -10.84 -3.27 2.95
N TRP A 75 -10.11 -4.38 2.98
CA TRP A 75 -9.66 -5.05 1.77
C TRP A 75 -10.83 -5.60 0.95
N GLU A 76 -11.83 -6.19 1.58
CA GLU A 76 -13.06 -6.65 0.91
C GLU A 76 -13.89 -5.49 0.35
N LEU A 77 -13.95 -4.35 1.04
CA LEU A 77 -14.60 -3.15 0.51
C LEU A 77 -13.90 -2.66 -0.77
N LEU A 78 -12.57 -2.69 -0.79
CA LEU A 78 -11.78 -2.35 -1.96
C LEU A 78 -11.99 -3.33 -3.12
N ASP A 79 -12.08 -4.63 -2.81
CA ASP A 79 -12.23 -5.70 -3.81
C ASP A 79 -13.64 -5.76 -4.40
N SER A 80 -14.68 -5.66 -3.56
CA SER A 80 -16.10 -5.70 -3.94
C SER A 80 -16.53 -4.56 -4.87
N ARG A 81 -15.85 -3.42 -4.78
CA ARG A 81 -16.07 -2.24 -5.64
C ARG A 81 -15.28 -2.29 -6.95
N HIS A 82 -14.64 -3.43 -7.25
CA HIS A 82 -13.79 -3.61 -8.43
C HIS A 82 -12.70 -2.55 -8.58
N TYR A 83 -12.27 -1.90 -7.50
CA TYR A 83 -11.32 -0.80 -7.59
C TYR A 83 -9.96 -1.25 -8.14
N GLN A 84 -9.56 -2.51 -7.88
CA GLN A 84 -8.40 -3.14 -8.51
C GLN A 84 -8.50 -3.18 -10.05
N LYS A 85 -9.72 -3.23 -10.59
CA LYS A 85 -10.01 -3.35 -12.04
C LYS A 85 -10.27 -2.01 -12.71
N GLU A 86 -10.94 -1.07 -12.05
CA GLU A 86 -11.34 0.23 -12.61
C GLU A 86 -10.31 1.34 -12.40
N MET A 87 -9.59 1.34 -11.27
CA MET A 87 -8.53 2.31 -10.95
C MET A 87 -7.17 1.64 -10.89
N ARG A 88 -6.99 0.60 -11.72
CA ARG A 88 -5.78 -0.24 -11.85
C ARG A 88 -4.57 0.47 -11.29
N LEU A 89 -4.11 -0.05 -10.14
CA LEU A 89 -2.69 -0.05 -9.78
C LEU A 89 -1.95 -0.19 -11.09
N ASP A 90 -1.16 0.84 -11.42
CA ASP A 90 -0.59 0.98 -12.75
C ASP A 90 -0.04 -0.38 -13.19
N LYS A 91 -0.26 -0.81 -14.44
CA LYS A 91 -0.01 -2.18 -14.96
C LYS A 91 1.48 -2.56 -14.95
N GLY A 92 2.16 -2.37 -13.84
CA GLY A 92 3.54 -2.66 -13.55
C GLY A 92 3.65 -3.70 -12.46
N ALA A 93 4.90 -4.01 -12.09
CA ALA A 93 5.25 -5.09 -11.18
C ALA A 93 4.49 -5.05 -9.85
N VAL A 94 4.21 -3.85 -9.32
CA VAL A 94 3.54 -3.64 -8.02
C VAL A 94 2.12 -4.23 -7.97
N SER A 95 1.36 -4.12 -9.06
CA SER A 95 -0.01 -4.66 -9.12
C SER A 95 -0.07 -6.18 -8.93
N ASN A 96 0.98 -6.91 -9.35
CA ASN A 96 1.09 -8.35 -9.18
C ASN A 96 1.63 -8.76 -7.80
N LEU A 97 2.27 -7.84 -7.08
CA LEU A 97 2.90 -8.10 -5.78
C LEU A 97 1.92 -7.89 -4.62
N LEU A 98 0.91 -7.03 -4.80
CA LEU A 98 -0.11 -6.74 -3.79
C LEU A 98 -0.93 -7.97 -3.36
N PRO A 99 -1.42 -8.85 -4.26
CA PRO A 99 -2.18 -10.04 -3.85
C PRO A 99 -1.36 -11.05 -3.03
N CYS A 100 -0.03 -11.05 -3.21
CA CYS A 100 0.87 -12.11 -2.77
C CYS A 100 1.51 -11.87 -1.40
N ASP A 101 1.40 -10.66 -0.83
CA ASP A 101 2.09 -10.29 0.40
C ASP A 101 1.20 -9.40 1.28
N ASP A 102 0.90 -9.87 2.48
CA ASP A 102 0.02 -9.17 3.42
C ASP A 102 0.64 -7.88 3.95
N ASP A 103 1.98 -7.78 4.03
CA ASP A 103 2.69 -6.53 4.35
C ASP A 103 2.36 -5.45 3.30
N ASN A 104 2.35 -5.84 2.02
CA ASN A 104 2.05 -4.93 0.93
C ASN A 104 0.58 -4.51 0.95
N LYS A 105 -0.35 -5.44 1.19
CA LYS A 105 -1.77 -5.09 1.29
C LYS A 105 -2.03 -4.15 2.47
N ALA A 106 -1.43 -4.42 3.64
CA ALA A 106 -1.55 -3.56 4.80
C ALA A 106 -0.99 -2.16 4.53
N ALA A 107 0.20 -2.07 3.93
CA ALA A 107 0.79 -0.80 3.52
C ALA A 107 -0.12 -0.03 2.54
N PHE A 108 -0.72 -0.74 1.58
CA PHE A 108 -1.65 -0.16 0.62
C PHE A 108 -2.90 0.41 1.31
N VAL A 109 -3.59 -0.40 2.13
CA VAL A 109 -4.83 0.00 2.82
C VAL A 109 -4.59 1.18 3.75
N ASN A 110 -3.48 1.17 4.49
CA ASN A 110 -3.15 2.25 5.41
C ASN A 110 -2.90 3.56 4.65
N SER A 111 -2.15 3.51 3.55
CA SER A 111 -1.95 4.68 2.71
C SER A 111 -3.23 5.13 1.99
N TRP A 112 -4.08 4.19 1.58
CA TRP A 112 -5.41 4.49 1.03
C TRP A 112 -6.28 5.26 2.01
N MET A 113 -6.40 4.78 3.25
CA MET A 113 -7.12 5.49 4.31
C MET A 113 -6.56 6.89 4.54
N ALA A 114 -5.23 7.05 4.54
CA ALA A 114 -4.60 8.36 4.68
C ALA A 114 -4.97 9.33 3.53
N GLY A 115 -5.02 8.82 2.29
CA GLY A 115 -5.47 9.61 1.13
C GLY A 115 -6.93 10.02 1.22
N VAL A 116 -7.81 9.10 1.68
CA VAL A 116 -9.24 9.41 1.93
C VAL A 116 -9.39 10.48 3.00
N LEU A 117 -8.66 10.35 4.12
CA LEU A 117 -8.73 11.28 5.25
C LEU A 117 -8.20 12.67 4.91
N LEU A 118 -7.21 12.78 4.01
CA LEU A 118 -6.78 14.08 3.50
C LEU A 118 -7.95 14.83 2.86
N VAL A 119 -8.68 14.16 1.95
CA VAL A 119 -9.83 14.77 1.25
C VAL A 119 -10.95 15.08 2.25
N TRP A 120 -11.22 14.17 3.18
CA TRP A 120 -12.22 14.36 4.22
C TRP A 120 -11.96 15.60 5.07
N ASN A 121 -10.72 15.77 5.53
CA ASN A 121 -10.33 16.93 6.34
C ASN A 121 -10.38 18.23 5.53
N GLN A 122 -10.03 18.20 4.24
CA GLN A 122 -10.18 19.35 3.35
C GLN A 122 -11.65 19.79 3.24
N ILE A 123 -12.57 18.83 3.07
CA ILE A 123 -14.01 19.12 2.99
C ILE A 123 -14.51 19.69 4.32
N LYS A 124 -14.15 19.09 5.46
CA LYS A 124 -14.53 19.60 6.79
C LYS A 124 -14.08 21.05 7.00
N ASN A 125 -12.82 21.33 6.72
CA ASN A 125 -12.26 22.67 6.91
C ASN A 125 -12.98 23.72 6.03
N GLN A 126 -13.34 23.38 4.78
CA GLN A 126 -14.09 24.28 3.90
C GLN A 126 -15.49 24.58 4.45
N VAL A 127 -16.19 23.56 4.95
CA VAL A 127 -17.53 23.73 5.54
C VAL A 127 -17.46 24.57 6.83
N ASP A 128 -16.44 24.34 7.67
CA ASP A 128 -16.25 25.12 8.89
C ASP A 128 -15.92 26.60 8.60
N GLU A 129 -15.15 26.87 7.54
CA GLU A 129 -14.87 28.24 7.08
C GLU A 129 -16.11 28.95 6.52
N GLU A 130 -16.98 28.25 5.79
CA GLU A 130 -18.25 28.79 5.28
C GLU A 130 -19.29 29.04 6.37
N ALA A 131 -19.30 28.23 7.44
CA ALA A 131 -20.23 28.38 8.56
C ALA A 131 -19.96 29.60 9.47
N ILE A 132 -18.78 30.22 9.34
CA ILE A 132 -18.34 31.38 10.13
C ILE A 132 -18.59 32.71 9.39
N GLN A 133 -18.99 32.67 8.11
CA GLN A 133 -19.37 33.86 7.31
C GLN A 133 -20.87 34.18 7.42
#